data_AF-A0A7Z9JH83-F1
#
_entry.id   AF-A0A7Z9JH83-F1
#
_cell.length_a   1.000
_cell.length_b   1.000
_cell.length_c   1.000
_cell.angle_alpha   90.00
_cell.angle_beta   90.00
_cell.angle_gamma   90.00
#
_symmetry.space_group_name_H-M   'P 1'
#
loop_
_entity.id
_entity.type
_entity.pdbx_description
1 polymer ?
#
loop_
_entity_poly.entity_id
_entity_poly.type
_entity_poly.pdbx_seq_one_letter_code
_entity_poly.pdbx_strand_id
1 'polypeptide(L)'
;MKDRYGVEVETRTPKVAYKETITSGAEGHHKHKKQSGGSGQFGEVYLRVEPAVGEETEASPDGFVFVDDTFGGSVPKQFMPAIEKGVKSVMSDGAIAGYPMYNIKVTVYDGKHHAVDSKEIAFMTAGKKAFIEAVKKAKRVLL
;
A
#
# COMPACT_ATOMS: atom_id res chain seq x y z
N MET A 1 36.98 -9.01 15.71
CA MET A 1 37.04 -10.08 14.69
C MET A 1 38.46 -10.23 14.13
N LYS A 2 39.09 -9.15 13.67
CA LYS A 2 40.47 -9.17 13.14
C LYS A 2 41.52 -9.56 14.19
N ASP A 3 41.56 -8.90 15.35
CA ASP A 3 42.57 -9.18 16.40
C ASP A 3 42.42 -10.52 17.14
N ARG A 4 41.19 -11.02 17.29
CA ARG A 4 40.92 -12.21 18.12
C ARG A 4 40.67 -13.48 17.31
N TYR A 5 40.32 -13.36 16.03
CA TYR A 5 39.95 -14.49 15.17
C TYR A 5 40.60 -14.44 13.77
N GLY A 6 41.42 -13.43 13.46
CA GLY A 6 42.09 -13.31 12.15
C GLY A 6 41.15 -13.07 10.96
N VAL A 7 39.87 -12.78 11.21
CA VAL A 7 38.86 -12.58 10.15
C VAL A 7 38.89 -11.13 9.70
N GLU A 8 39.21 -10.92 8.41
CA GLU A 8 39.01 -9.63 7.74
C GLU A 8 37.54 -9.43 7.40
N VAL A 9 37.01 -8.27 7.77
CA VAL A 9 35.60 -7.91 7.57
C VAL A 9 35.57 -6.60 6.79
N GLU A 10 34.85 -6.58 5.68
CA GLU A 10 34.54 -5.35 4.98
C GLU A 10 33.51 -4.56 5.81
N THR A 11 33.90 -3.36 6.23
CA THR A 11 33.01 -2.45 6.95
C THR A 11 32.47 -1.40 5.98
N ARG A 12 31.22 -0.97 6.22
CA ARG A 12 30.59 0.13 5.50
C ARG A 12 29.91 1.05 6.49
N THR A 13 29.74 2.31 6.12
CA THR A 13 29.00 3.28 6.92
C THR A 13 27.58 2.75 7.18
N PRO A 14 27.13 2.72 8.44
CA PRO A 14 25.76 2.32 8.74
C PRO A 14 24.78 3.28 8.07
N LYS A 15 23.74 2.75 7.42
CA LYS A 15 22.68 3.56 6.81
C LYS A 15 21.64 3.90 7.87
N VAL A 16 21.20 5.16 7.88
CA VAL A 16 20.03 5.58 8.69
C VAL A 16 18.77 4.95 8.09
N ALA A 17 17.96 4.34 8.95
CA ALA A 17 16.70 3.71 8.55
C ALA A 17 15.60 4.77 8.41
N TYR A 18 15.69 5.57 7.34
CA TYR A 18 14.67 6.54 6.98
C TYR A 18 13.30 5.87 6.77
N LYS A 19 12.23 6.62 7.00
CA LYS A 19 10.84 6.20 6.77
C LYS A 19 10.09 7.24 5.93
N GLU A 20 8.93 6.85 5.42
CA GLU A 20 8.04 7.73 4.67
C GLU A 20 6.68 7.86 5.38
N THR A 21 6.05 9.03 5.28
CA THR A 21 4.66 9.20 5.73
C THR A 21 3.94 10.29 4.94
N ILE A 22 2.66 10.52 5.25
CA ILE A 22 1.81 11.54 4.66
C ILE A 22 1.34 12.52 5.73
N THR A 23 1.10 13.78 5.35
CA THR A 23 0.70 14.84 6.31
C THR A 23 -0.70 15.38 6.06
N SER A 24 -1.34 15.03 4.95
CA SER A 24 -2.72 15.40 4.66
C SER A 24 -3.48 14.23 4.06
N GLY A 25 -4.80 14.19 4.27
CA GLY A 25 -5.65 13.24 3.58
C GLY A 25 -5.69 13.47 2.07
N ALA A 26 -5.83 12.40 1.29
CA ALA A 26 -6.05 12.48 -0.15
C ALA A 26 -6.74 11.24 -0.70
N GLU A 27 -7.30 11.38 -1.90
CA GLU A 27 -7.99 10.30 -2.60
C GLU A 27 -7.21 9.81 -3.81
N GLY A 28 -7.24 8.50 -4.02
CA GLY A 28 -6.66 7.85 -5.18
C GLY A 28 -7.60 6.81 -5.74
N HIS A 29 -7.50 6.62 -7.05
CA HIS A 29 -8.29 5.63 -7.74
C HIS A 29 -7.43 4.92 -8.77
N HIS A 30 -7.72 3.66 -9.06
CA HIS A 30 -7.09 3.02 -10.20
C HIS A 30 -7.99 1.95 -10.79
N LYS A 31 -8.08 1.98 -12.13
CA LYS A 31 -8.73 0.96 -12.93
C LYS A 31 -7.70 0.08 -13.62
N HIS A 32 -7.56 -1.14 -13.13
CA HIS A 32 -6.77 -2.18 -13.78
C HIS A 32 -7.65 -2.96 -14.75
N LYS A 33 -7.40 -2.82 -16.05
CA LYS A 33 -8.01 -3.63 -17.10
C LYS A 33 -6.90 -4.21 -17.98
N LYS A 34 -6.81 -5.54 -18.04
CA LYS A 34 -5.90 -6.25 -18.97
C LYS A 34 -6.68 -7.32 -19.70
N GLN A 35 -6.72 -7.20 -21.02
CA GLN A 35 -7.22 -8.25 -21.90
C GLN A 35 -6.02 -8.80 -22.67
N SER A 36 -5.46 -9.92 -22.19
CA SER A 36 -4.61 -10.79 -23.02
C SER A 36 -5.52 -11.78 -23.75
N GLY A 37 -5.08 -12.36 -24.87
CA GLY A 37 -5.87 -13.31 -25.70
C GLY A 37 -6.40 -14.59 -25.00
N GLY A 38 -6.24 -14.70 -23.67
CA GLY A 38 -6.90 -15.67 -22.80
C GLY A 38 -7.80 -14.97 -21.76
N SER A 39 -7.71 -15.38 -20.49
CA SER A 39 -8.58 -14.83 -19.45
C SER A 39 -8.27 -13.36 -19.10
N GLY A 40 -9.31 -12.53 -19.00
CA GLY A 40 -9.18 -11.11 -18.68
C GLY A 40 -8.82 -10.86 -17.22
N GLN A 41 -8.45 -9.61 -16.93
CA GLN A 41 -8.29 -9.07 -15.58
C GLN A 41 -8.99 -7.73 -15.49
N PHE A 42 -9.83 -7.57 -14.47
CA PHE A 42 -10.54 -6.35 -14.18
C PHE A 42 -10.63 -6.08 -12.68
N GLY A 43 -10.25 -4.88 -12.26
CA GLY A 43 -10.48 -4.40 -10.90
C GLY A 43 -10.34 -2.89 -10.88
N GLU A 44 -11.30 -2.22 -10.25
CA GLU A 44 -11.27 -0.78 -10.03
C GLU A 44 -11.43 -0.52 -8.55
N VAL A 45 -10.54 0.29 -7.98
CA VAL A 45 -10.49 0.58 -6.53
C VAL A 45 -10.43 2.08 -6.35
N TYR A 46 -11.29 2.58 -5.46
CA TYR A 46 -11.27 3.94 -4.95
C TYR A 46 -10.95 3.88 -3.46
N LEU A 47 -9.94 4.65 -3.05
CA LEU A 47 -9.52 4.71 -1.66
C LEU A 47 -9.16 6.13 -1.25
N ARG A 48 -9.28 6.39 0.05
CA ARG A 48 -8.72 7.56 0.73
C ARG A 48 -7.57 7.13 1.61
N VAL A 49 -6.53 7.97 1.66
CA VAL A 49 -5.41 7.84 2.59
C VAL A 49 -5.45 9.00 3.56
N GLU A 50 -5.17 8.73 4.82
CA GLU A 50 -5.13 9.72 5.89
C GLU A 50 -3.94 9.42 6.81
N PRO A 51 -3.27 10.45 7.37
CA PRO A 51 -2.27 10.21 8.41
C PRO A 51 -2.92 9.49 9.59
N ALA A 52 -2.39 8.33 9.98
CA ALA A 52 -2.89 7.64 11.15
C ALA A 52 -2.22 8.23 12.41
N VAL A 53 -3.02 8.60 13.41
CA VAL A 53 -2.55 9.18 14.68
C VAL A 53 -3.33 8.58 15.85
N GLY A 54 -2.70 8.55 17.04
CA GLY A 54 -3.35 8.10 18.27
C GLY A 54 -3.50 6.58 18.39
N GLU A 55 -4.52 6.15 19.14
CA GLU A 55 -4.74 4.74 19.53
C GLU A 55 -4.85 3.79 18.32
N GLU A 56 -5.33 4.29 17.17
CA GLU A 56 -5.45 3.50 15.94
C GLU A 56 -4.09 2.99 15.43
N THR A 57 -3.00 3.71 15.73
CA THR A 57 -1.64 3.33 15.33
C THR A 57 -0.94 2.41 16.32
N GLU A 58 -1.34 2.42 17.59
CA GLU A 58 -0.72 1.58 18.63
C GLU A 58 -1.10 0.11 18.47
N ALA A 59 -2.22 -0.15 17.78
CA ALA A 59 -2.68 -1.51 17.48
C ALA A 59 -1.87 -2.23 16.39
N SER A 60 -1.05 -1.51 15.60
CA SER A 60 -0.22 -2.11 14.54
C SER A 60 1.25 -1.70 14.64
N PRO A 61 2.22 -2.64 14.57
CA PRO A 61 3.64 -2.32 14.61
C PRO A 61 4.13 -1.37 13.51
N ASP A 62 3.39 -1.27 12.39
CA ASP A 62 3.65 -0.38 11.24
C ASP A 62 2.76 0.88 11.22
N GLY A 63 1.87 1.04 12.22
CA GLY A 63 0.87 2.11 12.24
C GLY A 63 -0.09 2.07 11.03
N PHE A 64 -0.21 0.93 10.36
CA PHE A 64 -1.09 0.75 9.22
C PHE A 64 -2.50 0.39 9.69
N VAL A 65 -3.49 1.13 9.18
CA VAL A 65 -4.90 0.87 9.43
C VAL A 65 -5.61 0.69 8.10
N PHE A 66 -6.31 -0.44 7.94
CA PHE A 66 -7.09 -0.72 6.74
C PHE A 66 -8.57 -0.80 7.07
N VAL A 67 -9.39 -0.02 6.37
CA VAL A 67 -10.84 0.09 6.60
C VAL A 67 -11.58 -0.22 5.29
N ASP A 68 -12.58 -1.10 5.38
CA ASP A 68 -13.58 -1.34 4.34
C ASP A 68 -14.82 -0.50 4.64
N ASP A 69 -15.05 0.54 3.84
CA ASP A 69 -16.21 1.44 3.89
C ASP A 69 -17.02 1.30 2.59
N THR A 70 -16.94 0.15 1.92
CA THR A 70 -17.66 -0.10 0.66
C THR A 70 -19.13 -0.42 0.89
N PHE A 71 -20.01 0.19 0.10
CA PHE A 71 -21.46 -0.01 0.16
C PHE A 71 -21.99 -0.69 -1.11
N GLY A 72 -23.08 -1.46 -0.97
CA GLY A 72 -23.80 -2.01 -2.12
C GLY A 72 -23.08 -3.11 -2.92
N GLY A 73 -21.97 -3.65 -2.41
CA GLY A 73 -21.24 -4.74 -3.07
C GLY A 73 -20.44 -4.30 -4.31
N SER A 74 -20.08 -3.02 -4.41
CA SER A 74 -19.28 -2.47 -5.51
C SER A 74 -17.93 -3.19 -5.65
N VAL A 75 -17.33 -3.57 -4.51
CA VAL A 75 -16.22 -4.51 -4.39
C VAL A 75 -16.64 -5.72 -3.54
N PRO A 76 -16.57 -6.96 -4.07
CA PRO A 76 -16.80 -8.15 -3.27
C PRO A 76 -15.79 -8.26 -2.10
N LYS A 77 -16.29 -8.53 -0.88
CA LYS A 77 -15.46 -8.62 0.35
C LYS A 77 -14.29 -9.60 0.24
N GLN A 78 -14.45 -10.66 -0.56
CA GLN A 78 -13.37 -11.62 -0.86
C GLN A 78 -12.13 -10.99 -1.49
N PHE A 79 -12.24 -9.83 -2.14
CA PHE A 79 -11.11 -9.14 -2.76
C PHE A 79 -10.46 -8.08 -1.85
N MET A 80 -11.05 -7.77 -0.68
CA MET A 80 -10.46 -6.83 0.27
C MET A 80 -9.05 -7.24 0.73
N PRO A 81 -8.79 -8.52 1.08
CA PRO A 81 -7.43 -8.96 1.43
C PRO A 81 -6.43 -8.75 0.28
N ALA A 82 -6.88 -8.87 -0.98
CA ALA A 82 -6.02 -8.64 -2.14
C ALA A 82 -5.66 -7.15 -2.29
N ILE A 83 -6.63 -6.25 -2.07
CA ILE A 83 -6.40 -4.80 -2.07
C ILE A 83 -5.43 -4.43 -0.94
N GLU A 84 -5.70 -4.90 0.28
CA GLU A 84 -4.86 -4.67 1.46
C GLU A 84 -3.41 -5.15 1.22
N LYS A 85 -3.23 -6.35 0.67
CA LYS A 85 -1.92 -6.87 0.30
C LYS A 85 -1.20 -5.99 -0.73
N GLY A 86 -1.94 -5.44 -1.68
CA GLY A 86 -1.41 -4.49 -2.67
C GLY A 86 -0.91 -3.19 -2.02
N VAL A 87 -1.65 -2.68 -1.05
CA VAL A 87 -1.28 -1.49 -0.26
C VAL A 87 -0.07 -1.79 0.63
N LYS A 88 -0.07 -2.88 1.39
CA LYS A 88 1.03 -3.30 2.27
C LYS A 88 2.34 -3.50 1.51
N SER A 89 2.29 -4.02 0.28
CA SER A 89 3.48 -4.08 -0.59
C SER A 89 4.07 -2.70 -0.83
N VAL A 90 3.26 -1.69 -1.15
CA VAL A 90 3.77 -0.32 -1.33
C VAL A 90 4.27 0.27 -0.03
N MET A 91 3.61 -0.01 1.10
CA MET A 91 4.10 0.44 2.40
C MET A 91 5.46 -0.13 2.75
N SER A 92 5.77 -1.37 2.34
CA SER A 92 7.09 -1.96 2.56
C SER A 92 8.12 -1.43 1.54
N ASP A 93 7.72 -1.27 0.27
CA ASP A 93 8.60 -0.84 -0.83
C ASP A 93 8.93 0.67 -0.77
N GLY A 94 8.04 1.48 -0.18
CA GLY A 94 8.04 2.94 -0.28
C GLY A 94 7.37 3.46 -1.55
N ALA A 95 6.77 4.65 -1.45
CA ALA A 95 6.07 5.29 -2.57
C ALA A 95 6.78 6.57 -3.07
N ILE A 96 7.74 7.08 -2.29
CA ILE A 96 8.39 8.38 -2.53
C ILE A 96 9.84 8.19 -2.96
N ALA A 97 10.67 7.64 -2.07
CA ALA A 97 12.11 7.49 -2.18
C ALA A 97 12.57 6.02 -1.99
N GLY A 98 11.63 5.11 -1.75
CA GLY A 98 11.90 3.69 -1.59
C GLY A 98 12.18 3.28 -0.14
N TYR A 99 11.69 4.06 0.82
CA TYR A 99 11.75 3.71 2.23
C TYR A 99 10.38 3.26 2.76
N PRO A 100 10.35 2.36 3.76
CA PRO A 100 9.10 1.89 4.33
C PRO A 100 8.22 3.03 4.84
N MET A 101 6.94 2.98 4.47
CA MET A 101 5.93 3.92 4.90
C MET A 101 5.36 3.54 6.28
N TYR A 102 4.95 4.54 7.07
CA TYR A 102 4.46 4.35 8.43
C TYR A 102 3.32 5.33 8.77
N ASN A 103 2.45 4.94 9.72
CA ASN A 103 1.33 5.76 10.21
C ASN A 103 0.37 6.22 9.10
N ILE A 104 -0.21 5.26 8.38
CA ILE A 104 -1.14 5.55 7.28
C ILE A 104 -2.42 4.74 7.48
N LYS A 105 -3.55 5.45 7.46
CA LYS A 105 -4.89 4.86 7.40
C LYS A 105 -5.35 4.87 5.96
N VAL A 106 -5.84 3.71 5.49
CA VAL A 106 -6.36 3.52 4.15
C VAL A 106 -7.79 3.04 4.26
N THR A 107 -8.71 3.80 3.69
CA THR A 107 -10.12 3.41 3.63
C THR A 107 -10.54 3.20 2.18
N VAL A 108 -11.00 2.00 1.86
CA VAL A 108 -11.60 1.67 0.56
C VAL A 108 -13.08 2.01 0.64
N TYR A 109 -13.53 2.98 -0.15
CA TYR A 109 -14.92 3.46 -0.08
C TYR A 109 -15.74 3.07 -1.31
N ASP A 110 -15.11 2.79 -2.44
CA ASP A 110 -15.81 2.33 -3.65
C ASP A 110 -14.90 1.52 -4.58
N GLY A 111 -15.48 0.92 -5.61
CA GLY A 111 -14.78 0.19 -6.65
C GLY A 111 -15.72 -0.39 -7.68
N LYS A 112 -15.16 -1.09 -8.65
CA LYS A 112 -15.94 -1.84 -9.64
C LYS A 112 -15.31 -3.20 -9.86
N HIS A 113 -16.17 -4.19 -10.00
CA HIS A 113 -15.80 -5.54 -10.38
C HIS A 113 -16.50 -5.94 -11.68
N HIS A 114 -16.01 -7.01 -12.30
CA HIS A 114 -16.59 -7.63 -13.47
C HIS A 114 -16.79 -9.12 -13.17
N ALA A 115 -17.98 -9.65 -13.44
CA ALA A 115 -18.37 -10.99 -13.02
C ALA A 115 -17.39 -12.10 -13.48
N VAL A 116 -16.79 -11.94 -14.66
CA VAL A 116 -15.91 -12.96 -15.26
C VAL A 116 -14.42 -12.60 -15.18
N ASP A 117 -14.10 -11.31 -15.21
CA ASP A 117 -12.71 -10.84 -15.33
C ASP A 117 -12.11 -10.39 -14.00
N SER A 118 -12.91 -10.29 -12.93
CA SER A 118 -12.39 -9.92 -11.62
C SER A 118 -11.64 -11.05 -10.94
N LYS A 119 -10.39 -10.74 -10.58
CA LYS A 119 -9.44 -11.66 -9.95
C LYS A 119 -8.67 -10.92 -8.87
N GLU A 120 -8.17 -11.66 -7.89
CA GLU A 120 -7.35 -11.10 -6.81
C GLU A 120 -6.18 -10.28 -7.33
N ILE A 121 -5.46 -10.76 -8.35
CA ILE A 121 -4.32 -10.05 -8.93
C ILE A 121 -4.70 -8.68 -9.52
N ALA A 122 -5.94 -8.56 -10.03
CA ALA A 122 -6.44 -7.32 -10.60
C ALA A 122 -6.69 -6.28 -9.49
N PHE A 123 -7.34 -6.71 -8.40
CA PHE A 123 -7.61 -5.87 -7.23
C PHE A 123 -6.35 -5.52 -6.43
N MET A 124 -5.39 -6.44 -6.31
CA MET A 124 -4.08 -6.16 -5.73
C MET A 124 -3.33 -5.09 -6.52
N THR A 125 -3.34 -5.19 -7.86
CA THR A 125 -2.69 -4.20 -8.73
C THR A 125 -3.41 -2.86 -8.69
N ALA A 126 -4.75 -2.87 -8.68
CA ALA A 126 -5.56 -1.67 -8.55
C ALA A 126 -5.33 -0.96 -7.22
N GLY A 127 -5.37 -1.68 -6.10
CA GLY A 127 -5.08 -1.15 -4.76
C GLY A 127 -3.69 -0.54 -4.66
N LYS A 128 -2.66 -1.25 -5.16
CA LYS A 128 -1.28 -0.73 -5.22
C LYS A 128 -1.20 0.62 -5.93
N LYS A 129 -1.78 0.72 -7.12
CA LYS A 129 -1.71 1.95 -7.93
C LYS A 129 -2.59 3.08 -7.39
N ALA A 130 -3.79 2.76 -6.89
CA ALA A 130 -4.68 3.72 -6.25
C ALA A 130 -4.03 4.34 -5.02
N PHE A 131 -3.35 3.53 -4.21
CA PHE A 131 -2.60 3.99 -3.04
C PHE A 131 -1.44 4.91 -3.41
N ILE A 132 -0.63 4.53 -4.42
CA ILE A 132 0.45 5.39 -4.93
C ILE A 132 -0.10 6.72 -5.43
N GLU A 133 -1.24 6.72 -6.13
CA GLU A 133 -1.90 7.96 -6.57
C GLU A 133 -2.33 8.84 -5.39
N ALA A 134 -2.95 8.24 -4.37
CA ALA A 134 -3.38 8.96 -3.18
C ALA A 134 -2.18 9.56 -2.42
N VAL A 135 -1.13 8.78 -2.17
CA VAL A 135 0.10 9.24 -1.49
C VAL A 135 0.77 10.40 -2.23
N LYS A 136 0.76 10.38 -3.57
CA LYS A 136 1.31 11.49 -4.38
C LYS A 136 0.57 12.81 -4.14
N LYS A 137 -0.71 12.77 -3.77
CA LYS A 137 -1.54 13.94 -3.47
C LYS A 137 -1.54 14.32 -1.97
N ALA A 138 -1.10 13.41 -1.09
CA ALA A 138 -1.22 13.48 0.37
C ALA A 138 -0.11 14.25 1.12
N LYS A 139 0.58 15.21 0.47
CA LYS A 139 1.72 15.98 1.04
C LYS A 139 2.74 15.09 1.77
N ARG A 140 3.40 14.28 0.97
CA ARG A 140 4.34 13.21 1.38
C ARG A 140 5.64 13.77 2.00
N VAL A 141 6.12 13.17 3.08
CA VAL A 141 7.34 13.58 3.81
C VAL A 141 8.23 12.38 4.15
N LEU A 142 9.51 12.66 4.41
CA LEU A 142 10.55 11.69 4.76
C LEU A 142 10.94 11.91 6.23
N LEU A 143 11.01 10.83 6.99
CA LEU A 143 11.31 10.79 8.44
C LEU A 143 12.69 10.17 8.69
#